data_AF-A0A6A3IP45-F1
#
_entry.id   AF-A0A6A3IP45-F1
#
_cell.length_a   1.000
_cell.length_b   1.000
_cell.length_c   1.000
_cell.angle_alpha   90.00
_cell.angle_beta   90.00
_cell.angle_gamma   90.00
#
_symmetry.space_group_name_H-M   'P 1'
#
loop_
_entity.id
_entity.type
_entity.pdbx_description
1 polymer ?
#
loop_
_entity_poly.entity_id
_entity_poly.type
_entity_poly.pdbx_seq_one_letter_code
_entity_poly.pdbx_strand_id
1 'polypeptide(L)'
;MVKRNMMAVMKDKFNALWTAAQVELQGQYSTQRVQALFAYSNNTSAVRVFFVLLLTPLPCLAITTVVDLVHLRPTTAGVHANELFFVRAFVSFWIASVLTYVQFKHIVAEAPLSCTQVLVSGAVVGGLPTAVMYALALVIGFPLPFSIAVVSPAWLTLLFLPLAPWIKRAYADQTVWFHVANSLKVMMCQETLVVVYPAFFYVFTTVPTSCKTVFALLLPIIKLLLRNVMANAVVHLNDDIPEVVILNVEVFSALWPTVCRTHRQ
;
A
#
# COMPACT_ATOMS: atom_id res chain seq x y z
N MET A 1 -43.25 10.37 -21.67
CA MET A 1 -42.98 10.49 -20.21
C MET A 1 -41.87 9.57 -19.72
N VAL A 2 -41.83 8.29 -20.14
CA VAL A 2 -40.82 7.28 -19.73
C VAL A 2 -39.35 7.65 -20.04
N LYS A 3 -39.08 8.24 -21.21
CA LYS A 3 -37.70 8.60 -21.64
C LYS A 3 -37.05 9.69 -20.78
N ARG A 4 -37.86 10.57 -20.17
CA ARG A 4 -37.41 11.68 -19.30
C ARG A 4 -37.04 11.19 -17.90
N ASN A 5 -37.77 10.19 -17.39
CA ASN A 5 -37.42 9.49 -16.14
C ASN A 5 -36.16 8.63 -16.30
N MET A 6 -35.95 7.97 -17.45
CA MET A 6 -34.75 7.17 -17.68
C MET A 6 -33.48 8.03 -17.76
N MET A 7 -33.55 9.22 -18.37
CA MET A 7 -32.43 10.17 -18.37
C MET A 7 -32.15 10.74 -16.97
N ALA A 8 -33.18 11.01 -16.16
CA ALA A 8 -33.00 11.44 -14.77
C ALA A 8 -32.31 10.35 -13.93
N VAL A 9 -32.77 9.10 -14.04
CA VAL A 9 -32.14 7.95 -13.36
C VAL A 9 -30.70 7.72 -13.83
N MET A 10 -30.41 7.87 -15.12
CA MET A 10 -29.03 7.79 -15.62
C MET A 10 -28.17 8.93 -15.10
N LYS A 11 -28.71 10.15 -15.01
CA LYS A 11 -27.99 11.32 -14.48
C LYS A 11 -27.71 11.17 -12.98
N ASP A 12 -28.65 10.66 -12.20
CA ASP A 12 -28.47 10.40 -10.77
C ASP A 12 -27.49 9.26 -10.54
N LYS A 13 -27.57 8.17 -11.33
CA LYS A 13 -26.57 7.11 -11.30
C LYS A 13 -25.19 7.61 -11.72
N PHE A 14 -25.12 8.47 -12.73
CA PHE A 14 -23.86 9.07 -13.18
C PHE A 14 -23.28 10.00 -12.12
N ASN A 15 -24.10 10.85 -11.51
CA ASN A 15 -23.68 11.70 -10.41
C ASN A 15 -23.25 10.88 -9.19
N ALA A 16 -23.96 9.81 -8.84
CA ALA A 16 -23.55 8.90 -7.79
C ALA A 16 -22.22 8.21 -8.13
N LEU A 17 -22.04 7.76 -9.38
CA LEU A 17 -20.77 7.20 -9.84
C LEU A 17 -19.64 8.23 -9.84
N TRP A 18 -19.95 9.47 -10.21
CA TRP A 18 -19.01 10.59 -10.29
C TRP A 18 -18.56 11.03 -8.90
N THR A 19 -19.50 11.16 -7.96
CA THR A 19 -19.21 11.46 -6.56
C THR A 19 -18.47 10.30 -5.88
N ALA A 20 -18.81 9.04 -6.22
CA ALA A 20 -18.06 7.88 -5.78
C ALA A 20 -16.64 7.86 -6.36
N ALA A 21 -16.46 8.28 -7.61
CA ALA A 21 -15.17 8.39 -8.28
C ALA A 21 -14.27 9.47 -7.65
N GLN A 22 -14.86 10.52 -7.09
CA GLN A 22 -14.17 11.60 -6.39
C GLN A 22 -13.91 11.26 -4.92
N VAL A 23 -13.29 10.12 -4.66
CA VAL A 23 -12.87 9.69 -3.30
C VAL A 23 -12.03 10.77 -2.60
N GLU A 24 -11.24 11.53 -3.37
CA GLU A 24 -10.38 12.62 -2.88
C GLU A 24 -11.18 13.74 -2.20
N LEU A 25 -12.46 13.90 -2.55
CA LEU A 25 -13.36 14.93 -2.02
C LEU A 25 -14.30 14.40 -0.91
N GLN A 26 -14.25 13.11 -0.59
CA GLN A 26 -15.11 12.51 0.44
C GLN A 26 -14.54 12.58 1.86
N GLY A 27 -13.29 13.06 2.03
CA GLY A 27 -12.73 13.33 3.35
C GLY A 27 -13.45 14.51 4.01
N GLN A 28 -14.16 14.27 5.11
CA GLN A 28 -14.68 15.36 5.94
C GLN A 28 -13.52 15.89 6.78
N TYR A 29 -12.89 16.98 6.33
CA TYR A 29 -11.86 17.66 7.12
C TYR A 29 -12.45 18.11 8.45
N SER A 30 -11.92 17.56 9.55
CA SER A 30 -12.26 17.97 10.90
C SER A 30 -11.99 19.47 11.05
N THR A 31 -12.94 20.18 11.65
CA THR A 31 -12.82 21.60 11.98
C THR A 31 -11.57 21.88 12.81
N GLN A 32 -11.15 20.92 13.63
CA GLN A 32 -9.93 20.98 14.43
C GLN A 32 -8.67 20.98 13.55
N ARG A 33 -8.59 20.15 12.49
CA ARG A 33 -7.45 20.14 11.56
C ARG A 33 -7.35 21.45 10.78
N VAL A 34 -8.49 21.98 10.33
CA VAL A 34 -8.53 23.26 9.60
C VAL A 34 -8.09 24.42 10.50
N GLN A 35 -8.57 24.46 11.75
CA GLN A 35 -8.15 25.45 12.74
C GLN A 35 -6.66 25.32 13.08
N ALA A 36 -6.16 24.10 13.25
CA ALA A 36 -4.74 23.84 13.50
C ALA A 36 -3.86 24.25 12.31
N LEU A 37 -4.29 23.98 11.08
CA LEU A 37 -3.59 24.40 9.87
C LEU A 37 -3.58 25.92 9.73
N PHE A 38 -4.70 26.59 10.02
CA PHE A 38 -4.80 28.05 9.98
C PHE A 38 -3.91 28.69 11.05
N ALA A 39 -3.94 28.17 12.28
CA ALA A 39 -3.06 28.62 13.36
C ALA A 39 -1.57 28.38 13.02
N TYR A 40 -1.24 27.23 12.44
CA TYR A 40 0.12 26.91 12.01
C TYR A 40 0.59 27.83 10.89
N SER A 41 -0.22 28.04 9.85
CA SER A 41 0.09 28.91 8.72
C SER A 41 0.28 30.37 9.16
N ASN A 42 -0.57 30.86 10.06
CA ASN A 42 -0.52 32.26 10.52
C ASN A 42 0.64 32.53 11.49
N ASN A 43 1.07 31.52 12.26
CA ASN A 43 2.14 31.67 13.25
C ASN A 43 3.51 31.17 12.76
N THR A 44 3.61 30.63 11.54
CA THR A 44 4.83 30.02 11.01
C THR A 44 5.30 30.71 9.73
N SER A 45 6.61 30.87 9.55
CA SER A 45 7.16 31.47 8.33
C SER A 45 6.90 30.59 7.10
N ALA A 46 6.64 31.21 5.95
CA ALA A 46 6.45 30.51 4.67
C ALA A 46 7.66 29.61 4.31
N VAL A 47 8.86 30.01 4.73
CA VAL A 47 10.09 29.22 4.56
C VAL A 47 10.01 27.90 5.33
N ARG A 48 9.53 27.91 6.58
CA ARG A 48 9.36 26.68 7.36
C ARG A 48 8.29 25.78 6.75
N VAL A 49 7.18 26.33 6.27
CA VAL A 49 6.15 25.56 5.56
C VAL A 49 6.72 24.90 4.31
N PHE A 50 7.47 25.65 3.49
CA PHE A 50 8.14 25.12 2.30
C PHE A 50 9.10 23.98 2.64
N PHE A 51 9.95 24.16 3.64
CA PHE A 51 10.87 23.11 4.08
C PHE A 51 10.13 21.88 4.61
N VAL A 52 9.03 22.04 5.37
CA VAL A 52 8.23 20.90 5.83
C VAL A 52 7.65 20.13 4.64
N LEU A 53 7.05 20.82 3.67
CA LEU A 53 6.49 20.18 2.47
C LEU A 53 7.56 19.46 1.63
N LEU A 54 8.77 20.02 1.54
CA LEU A 54 9.88 19.43 0.81
C LEU A 54 10.52 18.25 1.57
N LEU A 55 10.75 18.41 2.87
CA LEU A 55 11.45 17.42 3.71
C LEU A 55 10.58 16.24 4.13
N THR A 56 9.26 16.38 4.13
CA THR A 56 8.36 15.27 4.52
C THR A 56 8.45 14.06 3.57
N PRO A 57 8.43 14.22 2.23
CA PRO A 57 8.56 13.08 1.31
C PRO A 57 10.01 12.59 1.11
N LEU A 58 11.01 13.43 1.38
CA LEU A 58 12.42 13.12 1.09
C LEU A 58 12.95 11.86 1.79
N PRO A 59 12.67 11.59 3.08
CA PRO A 59 13.11 10.36 3.74
C PRO A 59 12.56 9.10 3.06
N CYS A 60 11.28 9.12 2.66
CA CYS A 60 10.66 8.00 1.95
C CYS A 60 11.38 7.76 0.61
N LEU A 61 11.59 8.82 -0.17
CA LEU A 61 12.31 8.75 -1.44
C LEU A 61 13.76 8.32 -1.28
N ALA A 62 14.47 8.81 -0.27
CA ALA A 62 15.85 8.44 0.00
C ALA A 62 15.96 6.94 0.36
N ILE A 63 15.07 6.44 1.21
CA ILE A 63 15.05 5.02 1.59
C ILE A 63 14.76 4.13 0.38
N THR A 64 13.75 4.46 -0.43
CA THR A 64 13.40 3.65 -1.61
C THR A 64 14.49 3.68 -2.66
N THR A 65 15.09 4.85 -2.93
CA THR A 65 16.22 4.96 -3.87
C THR A 65 17.43 4.18 -3.39
N VAL A 66 17.81 4.24 -2.11
CA VAL A 66 18.92 3.46 -1.57
C VAL A 66 18.70 1.95 -1.76
N VAL A 67 17.47 1.47 -1.53
CA VAL A 67 17.09 0.07 -1.77
C VAL A 67 17.18 -0.28 -3.26
N ASP A 68 16.75 0.62 -4.15
CA ASP A 68 16.72 0.38 -5.60
C ASP A 68 18.07 0.58 -6.31
N LEU A 69 19.03 1.30 -5.70
CA LEU A 69 20.37 1.53 -6.25
C LEU A 69 21.26 0.27 -6.26
N VAL A 70 20.83 -0.79 -5.56
CA VAL A 70 21.55 -2.06 -5.53
C VAL A 70 21.49 -2.72 -6.91
N HIS A 71 22.63 -2.74 -7.61
CA HIS A 71 22.77 -3.35 -8.93
C HIS A 71 22.52 -4.86 -8.84
N LEU A 72 21.47 -5.31 -9.53
CA LEU A 72 21.17 -6.73 -9.68
C LEU A 72 21.89 -7.30 -10.90
N ARG A 73 22.37 -8.53 -10.78
CA ARG A 73 22.94 -9.27 -11.90
C ARG A 73 21.81 -9.85 -12.76
N PRO A 74 22.11 -10.30 -14.00
CA PRO A 74 21.12 -10.96 -14.84
C PRO A 74 20.48 -12.15 -14.11
N THR A 75 19.17 -12.30 -14.25
CA THR A 75 18.43 -13.38 -13.59
C THR A 75 18.82 -14.77 -14.10
N THR A 76 19.39 -14.84 -15.30
CA THR A 76 19.95 -16.06 -15.91
C THR A 76 21.18 -16.61 -15.18
N ALA A 77 21.86 -15.80 -14.36
CA ALA A 77 23.02 -16.23 -13.58
C ALA A 77 22.63 -17.08 -12.34
N GLY A 78 21.33 -17.24 -12.08
CA GLY A 78 20.80 -18.11 -11.03
C GLY A 78 20.81 -17.47 -9.63
N VAL A 79 20.35 -18.24 -8.64
CA VAL A 79 20.14 -17.80 -7.25
C VAL A 79 21.44 -17.34 -6.59
N HIS A 80 22.51 -18.14 -6.69
CA HIS A 80 23.79 -17.89 -6.02
C HIS A 80 24.53 -16.65 -6.56
N ALA A 81 24.29 -16.27 -7.81
CA ALA A 81 24.87 -15.05 -8.36
C ALA A 81 24.13 -13.78 -7.93
N ASN A 82 22.94 -13.92 -7.33
CA ASN A 82 22.01 -12.84 -7.02
C ASN A 82 21.76 -12.68 -5.51
N GLU A 83 22.77 -12.87 -4.66
CA GLU A 83 22.63 -12.71 -3.20
C GLU A 83 22.12 -11.31 -2.80
N LEU A 84 22.55 -10.27 -3.52
CA LEU A 84 22.10 -8.89 -3.31
C LEU A 84 20.58 -8.71 -3.54
N PHE A 85 19.95 -9.55 -4.36
CA PHE A 85 18.50 -9.55 -4.51
C PHE A 85 17.79 -9.90 -3.19
N PHE A 86 18.31 -10.90 -2.49
CA PHE A 86 17.75 -11.35 -1.21
C PHE A 86 18.06 -10.37 -0.08
N VAL A 87 19.23 -9.73 -0.09
CA VAL A 87 19.54 -8.61 0.83
C VAL A 87 18.55 -7.47 0.63
N ARG A 88 18.30 -7.07 -0.62
CA ARG A 88 17.31 -6.03 -0.94
C ARG A 88 15.91 -6.43 -0.48
N ALA A 89 15.49 -7.66 -0.77
CA ALA A 89 14.19 -8.17 -0.35
C ALA A 89 14.04 -8.18 1.17
N PHE A 90 15.08 -8.60 1.91
CA PHE A 90 15.10 -8.56 3.37
C PHE A 90 14.90 -7.13 3.89
N VAL A 91 15.68 -6.17 3.39
CA VAL A 91 15.57 -4.76 3.81
C VAL A 91 14.18 -4.20 3.50
N SER A 92 13.63 -4.48 2.31
CA SER A 92 12.28 -4.05 1.93
C SER A 92 11.21 -4.65 2.86
N PHE A 93 11.24 -5.95 3.11
CA PHE A 93 10.27 -6.58 4.02
C PHE A 93 10.44 -6.10 5.46
N TRP A 94 11.67 -5.86 5.91
CA TRP A 94 11.93 -5.32 7.25
C TRP A 94 11.34 -3.92 7.41
N ILE A 95 11.62 -3.01 6.48
CA ILE A 95 11.07 -1.65 6.48
C ILE A 95 9.55 -1.71 6.41
N ALA A 96 8.98 -2.54 5.53
CA ALA A 96 7.53 -2.72 5.42
C ALA A 96 6.94 -3.17 6.76
N SER A 97 7.52 -4.18 7.42
CA SER A 97 7.04 -4.65 8.73
C SER A 97 7.08 -3.56 9.80
N VAL A 98 8.18 -2.80 9.86
CA VAL A 98 8.31 -1.68 10.82
C VAL A 98 7.23 -0.63 10.56
N LEU A 99 7.01 -0.23 9.30
CA LEU A 99 5.97 0.74 8.94
C LEU A 99 4.57 0.21 9.27
N THR A 100 4.29 -1.06 9.00
CA THR A 100 3.01 -1.69 9.35
C THR A 100 2.76 -1.71 10.85
N TYR A 101 3.78 -2.00 11.68
CA TYR A 101 3.65 -1.93 13.13
C TYR A 101 3.47 -0.50 13.65
N VAL A 102 4.18 0.48 13.07
CA VAL A 102 4.01 1.89 13.41
C VAL A 102 2.61 2.38 13.04
N GLN A 103 2.11 2.00 11.86
CA GLN A 103 0.75 2.31 11.41
C GLN A 103 -0.29 1.65 12.33
N PHE A 104 -0.10 0.38 12.69
CA PHE A 104 -0.99 -0.32 13.63
C PHE A 104 -1.05 0.40 14.98
N LYS A 105 0.10 0.78 15.53
CA LYS A 105 0.19 1.50 16.80
C LYS A 105 -0.42 2.92 16.72
N HIS A 106 -0.35 3.55 15.56
CA HIS A 106 -0.97 4.86 15.36
C HIS A 106 -2.50 4.78 15.41
N ILE A 107 -3.09 3.75 14.81
CA ILE A 107 -4.54 3.52 14.79
C ILE A 107 -5.03 2.91 16.12
N VAL A 108 -4.20 2.08 16.76
CA VAL A 108 -4.51 1.31 17.96
C VAL A 108 -3.47 1.65 19.04
N ALA A 109 -3.68 2.77 19.73
CA ALA A 109 -2.73 3.29 20.71
C ALA A 109 -2.52 2.34 21.91
N GLU A 110 -3.51 1.51 22.22
CA GLU A 110 -3.47 0.52 23.31
C GLU A 110 -2.63 -0.73 22.98
N ALA A 111 -2.11 -0.85 21.76
CA ALA A 111 -1.28 -1.97 21.35
C ALA A 111 0.04 -2.01 22.16
N PRO A 112 0.43 -3.17 22.73
CA PRO A 112 1.60 -3.31 23.60
C PRO A 112 2.90 -3.43 22.77
N LEU A 113 3.15 -2.46 21.90
CA LEU A 113 4.29 -2.42 20.99
C LEU A 113 5.31 -1.38 21.45
N SER A 114 6.41 -1.84 22.02
CA SER A 114 7.60 -1.01 22.26
C SER A 114 8.40 -0.82 20.97
N CYS A 115 9.19 0.26 20.86
CA CYS A 115 10.03 0.51 19.68
C CYS A 115 11.01 -0.65 19.41
N THR A 116 11.57 -1.23 20.46
CA THR A 116 12.47 -2.40 20.36
C THR A 116 11.73 -3.61 19.83
N GLN A 117 10.52 -3.90 20.32
CA GLN A 117 9.70 -5.00 19.79
C GLN A 117 9.35 -4.77 18.31
N VAL A 118 9.02 -3.55 17.91
CA VAL A 118 8.75 -3.23 16.50
C VAL A 118 9.97 -3.54 15.61
N LEU A 119 11.16 -3.13 16.02
CA LEU A 119 12.39 -3.37 15.24
C LEU A 119 12.77 -4.85 15.20
N VAL A 120 12.71 -5.54 16.33
CA VAL A 120 13.07 -6.96 16.45
C VAL A 120 12.06 -7.84 15.73
N SER A 121 10.76 -7.65 16.00
CA SER A 121 9.70 -8.37 15.30
C SER A 121 9.75 -8.07 13.80
N GLY A 122 9.99 -6.81 13.43
CA GLY A 122 10.21 -6.45 12.03
C GLY A 122 11.35 -7.24 11.39
N ALA A 123 12.50 -7.38 12.07
CA ALA A 123 13.65 -8.10 11.51
C ALA A 123 13.36 -9.60 11.34
N VAL A 124 12.65 -10.21 12.29
CA VAL A 124 12.21 -11.61 12.21
C VAL A 124 11.21 -11.81 11.07
N VAL A 125 10.21 -10.92 10.97
CA VAL A 125 9.18 -10.93 9.93
C VAL A 125 9.75 -10.56 8.56
N GLY A 126 10.85 -9.82 8.47
CA GLY A 126 11.56 -9.59 7.21
C GLY A 126 12.43 -10.79 6.81
N GLY A 127 13.13 -11.38 7.78
CA GLY A 127 14.08 -12.48 7.58
C GLY A 127 13.41 -13.78 7.15
N LEU A 128 12.39 -14.23 7.88
CA LEU A 128 11.74 -15.52 7.63
C LEU A 128 11.10 -15.62 6.24
N PRO A 129 10.28 -14.67 5.76
CA PRO A 129 9.71 -14.71 4.43
C PRO A 129 10.76 -14.59 3.33
N THR A 130 11.84 -13.83 3.56
CA THR A 130 12.97 -13.76 2.63
C THR A 130 13.71 -15.10 2.53
N ALA A 131 13.89 -15.79 3.64
CA ALA A 131 14.49 -17.13 3.66
C ALA A 131 13.60 -18.16 2.95
N VAL A 132 12.28 -18.09 3.16
CA VAL A 132 11.31 -18.92 2.42
C VAL A 132 11.36 -18.60 0.92
N MET A 133 11.44 -17.32 0.55
CA MET A 133 11.59 -16.91 -0.85
C MET A 133 12.86 -17.47 -1.48
N TYR A 134 13.98 -17.45 -0.75
CA TYR A 134 15.25 -18.04 -1.18
C TYR A 134 15.13 -19.55 -1.38
N ALA A 135 14.56 -20.27 -0.42
CA ALA A 135 14.35 -21.71 -0.51
C ALA A 135 13.43 -22.08 -1.69
N LEU A 136 12.33 -21.36 -1.88
CA LEU A 136 11.43 -21.57 -3.02
C LEU A 136 12.13 -21.27 -4.36
N ALA A 137 12.99 -20.25 -4.42
CA ALA A 137 13.77 -19.95 -5.63
C ALA A 137 14.77 -21.07 -5.98
N LEU A 138 15.30 -21.79 -4.98
CA LEU A 138 16.15 -22.97 -5.22
C LEU A 138 15.39 -24.17 -5.76
N VAL A 139 14.12 -24.35 -5.36
CA VAL A 139 13.30 -25.51 -5.74
C VAL A 139 12.53 -25.28 -7.05
N ILE A 140 11.91 -24.11 -7.19
CA ILE A 140 11.02 -23.76 -8.32
C ILE A 140 11.81 -23.11 -9.47
N GLY A 141 12.92 -22.46 -9.15
CA GLY A 141 13.74 -21.71 -10.11
C GLY A 141 13.72 -20.20 -9.85
N PHE A 142 14.74 -19.53 -10.38
CA PHE A 142 14.96 -18.09 -10.21
C PHE A 142 14.75 -17.34 -11.53
N PRO A 143 14.02 -16.21 -11.52
CA PRO A 143 13.35 -15.58 -10.39
C PRO A 143 12.04 -16.29 -10.02
N LEU A 144 11.68 -16.28 -8.73
CA LEU A 144 10.43 -16.87 -8.26
C LEU A 144 9.23 -16.09 -8.84
N PRO A 145 8.32 -16.73 -9.62
CA PRO A 145 7.18 -16.03 -10.20
C PRO A 145 6.25 -15.51 -9.10
N PHE A 146 5.82 -14.25 -9.23
CA PHE A 146 4.95 -13.59 -8.26
C PHE A 146 5.46 -13.66 -6.82
N SER A 147 6.79 -13.56 -6.62
CA SER A 147 7.44 -13.75 -5.31
C SER A 147 6.77 -13.01 -4.17
N ILE A 148 6.39 -11.75 -4.36
CA ILE A 148 5.70 -10.94 -3.34
C ILE A 148 4.32 -11.54 -2.99
N ALA A 149 3.54 -11.98 -3.97
CA ALA A 149 2.21 -12.55 -3.72
C ALA A 149 2.30 -13.95 -3.07
N VAL A 150 3.32 -14.75 -3.42
CA VAL A 150 3.57 -16.06 -2.80
C VAL A 150 3.99 -15.90 -1.34
N VAL A 151 4.76 -14.87 -1.02
CA VAL A 151 5.38 -14.67 0.29
C VAL A 151 4.50 -13.81 1.23
N SER A 152 3.64 -12.94 0.68
CA SER A 152 2.73 -12.04 1.44
C SER A 152 1.88 -12.76 2.51
N PRO A 153 1.22 -13.90 2.22
CA PRO A 153 0.45 -14.62 3.25
C PRO A 153 1.30 -15.07 4.45
N ALA A 154 2.53 -15.52 4.20
CA ALA A 154 3.46 -15.90 5.26
C ALA A 154 3.93 -14.66 6.05
N TRP A 155 4.19 -13.55 5.36
CA TRP A 155 4.56 -12.29 5.99
C TRP A 155 3.45 -11.74 6.92
N LEU A 156 2.19 -11.75 6.47
CA LEU A 156 1.03 -11.32 7.27
C LEU A 156 0.82 -12.20 8.50
N THR A 157 0.92 -13.52 8.36
CA THR A 157 0.75 -14.43 9.50
C THR A 157 1.84 -14.19 10.56
N LEU A 158 3.09 -13.99 10.14
CA LEU A 158 4.20 -13.66 11.05
C LEU A 158 4.05 -12.29 11.72
N LEU A 159 3.47 -11.30 11.03
CA LEU A 159 3.18 -9.98 11.60
C LEU A 159 2.23 -10.06 12.80
N PHE A 160 1.14 -10.81 12.65
CA PHE A 160 0.06 -10.87 13.66
C PHE A 160 0.26 -11.95 14.71
N LEU A 161 1.08 -12.97 14.45
CA LEU A 161 1.35 -14.03 15.41
C LEU A 161 1.75 -13.53 16.81
N PRO A 162 2.70 -12.59 16.97
CA PRO A 162 3.05 -12.07 18.30
C PRO A 162 1.94 -11.22 18.94
N LEU A 163 1.06 -10.63 18.12
CA LEU A 163 -0.06 -9.79 18.57
C LEU A 163 -1.32 -10.60 18.89
N ALA A 164 -1.43 -11.84 18.42
CA ALA A 164 -2.64 -12.65 18.50
C ALA A 164 -3.21 -12.80 19.93
N PRO A 165 -2.40 -13.04 20.99
CA PRO A 165 -2.92 -13.11 22.35
C PRO A 165 -3.52 -11.79 22.83
N TRP A 166 -2.94 -10.67 22.42
CA TRP A 166 -3.44 -9.33 22.76
C TRP A 166 -4.69 -8.99 21.95
N ILE A 167 -4.70 -9.25 20.64
CA ILE A 167 -5.88 -9.05 19.77
C ILE A 167 -7.08 -9.84 20.31
N LYS A 168 -6.85 -11.07 20.77
CA LYS A 168 -7.90 -11.90 21.39
C LYS A 168 -8.50 -11.25 22.65
N ARG A 169 -7.70 -10.53 23.44
CA ARG A 169 -8.19 -9.76 24.60
C ARG A 169 -8.89 -8.47 24.17
N ALA A 170 -8.34 -7.77 23.17
CA ALA A 170 -8.92 -6.57 22.60
C ALA A 170 -10.33 -6.81 22.05
N TYR A 171 -10.64 -8.03 21.58
CA TYR A 171 -11.98 -8.43 21.16
C TYR A 171 -13.05 -8.27 22.26
N ALA A 172 -12.67 -8.33 23.54
CA ALA A 172 -13.61 -8.15 24.65
C ALA A 172 -14.00 -6.67 24.87
N ASP A 173 -13.19 -5.73 24.37
CA ASP A 173 -13.47 -4.30 24.44
C ASP A 173 -13.92 -3.81 23.06
N GLN A 174 -15.21 -3.45 22.97
CA GLN A 174 -15.82 -3.04 21.70
C GLN A 174 -15.16 -1.78 21.11
N THR A 175 -14.59 -0.91 21.95
CA THR A 175 -13.92 0.32 21.49
C THR A 175 -12.56 0.02 20.89
N VAL A 176 -11.73 -0.75 21.59
CA VAL A 176 -10.42 -1.18 21.08
C VAL A 176 -10.56 -2.09 19.86
N TRP A 177 -11.53 -3.02 19.88
CA TRP A 177 -11.80 -3.89 18.74
C TRP A 177 -12.21 -3.12 17.49
N PHE A 178 -12.97 -2.04 17.63
CA PHE A 178 -13.30 -1.17 16.50
C PHE A 178 -12.03 -0.63 15.82
N HIS A 179 -11.08 -0.12 16.60
CA HIS A 179 -9.79 0.36 16.08
C HIS A 179 -8.95 -0.75 15.45
N VAL A 180 -8.91 -1.94 16.06
CA VAL A 180 -8.20 -3.11 15.52
C VAL A 180 -8.80 -3.57 14.20
N ALA A 181 -10.12 -3.78 14.14
CA ALA A 181 -10.81 -4.22 12.93
C ALA A 181 -10.63 -3.23 11.77
N ASN A 182 -10.61 -1.94 12.09
CA ASN A 182 -10.35 -0.85 11.17
C ASN A 182 -8.91 -0.86 10.64
N SER A 183 -7.92 -1.02 11.52
CA SER A 183 -6.52 -1.18 11.09
C SER A 183 -6.34 -2.41 10.19
N LEU A 184 -6.99 -3.54 10.52
CA LEU A 184 -6.93 -4.76 9.71
C LEU A 184 -7.55 -4.55 8.32
N LYS A 185 -8.68 -3.83 8.22
CA LYS A 185 -9.28 -3.49 6.92
C LYS A 185 -8.34 -2.68 6.04
N VAL A 186 -7.66 -1.67 6.60
CA VAL A 186 -6.68 -0.85 5.86
C VAL A 186 -5.54 -1.72 5.34
N MET A 187 -4.98 -2.58 6.19
CA MET A 187 -3.88 -3.48 5.80
C MET A 187 -4.29 -4.46 4.70
N MET A 188 -5.45 -5.11 4.82
CA MET A 188 -5.95 -6.02 3.79
C MET A 188 -6.19 -5.30 2.45
N CYS A 189 -6.61 -4.03 2.51
CA CYS A 189 -6.78 -3.23 1.32
C CYS A 189 -5.44 -2.93 0.63
N GLN A 190 -4.42 -2.54 1.41
CA GLN A 190 -3.06 -2.31 0.90
C GLN A 190 -2.46 -3.58 0.28
N GLU A 191 -2.59 -4.74 0.95
CA GLU A 191 -2.12 -6.02 0.43
C GLU A 191 -2.84 -6.42 -0.87
N THR A 192 -4.13 -6.11 -0.99
CA THR A 192 -4.88 -6.34 -2.23
C THR A 192 -4.27 -5.56 -3.40
N LEU A 193 -3.82 -4.31 -3.17
CA LEU A 193 -3.13 -3.53 -4.21
C LEU A 193 -1.86 -4.22 -4.68
N VAL A 194 -1.04 -4.69 -3.73
CA VAL A 194 0.22 -5.38 -3.99
C VAL A 194 0.03 -6.63 -4.85
N VAL A 195 -1.12 -7.32 -4.75
CA VAL A 195 -1.44 -8.51 -5.55
C VAL A 195 -2.10 -8.16 -6.89
N VAL A 196 -3.04 -7.22 -6.91
CA VAL A 196 -3.82 -6.86 -8.10
C VAL A 196 -2.93 -6.26 -9.19
N TYR A 197 -1.97 -5.40 -8.85
CA TYR A 197 -1.12 -4.74 -9.84
C TYR A 197 -0.21 -5.72 -10.61
N PRO A 198 0.54 -6.63 -9.97
CA PRO A 198 1.32 -7.66 -10.67
C PRO A 198 0.46 -8.65 -11.45
N ALA A 199 -0.72 -9.03 -10.94
CA ALA A 199 -1.65 -9.90 -11.66
C ALA A 199 -2.14 -9.21 -12.95
N PHE A 200 -2.52 -7.93 -12.85
CA PHE A 200 -2.87 -7.11 -14.01
C PHE A 200 -1.70 -6.98 -15.00
N PHE A 201 -0.46 -6.80 -14.51
CA PHE A 201 0.75 -6.77 -15.34
C PHE A 201 0.93 -8.06 -16.13
N TYR A 202 0.83 -9.19 -15.46
CA TYR A 202 0.99 -10.49 -16.10
C TYR A 202 -0.01 -10.66 -17.24
N VAL A 203 -1.29 -10.38 -17.00
CA VAL A 203 -2.32 -10.44 -18.04
C VAL A 203 -2.01 -9.45 -19.18
N PHE A 204 -1.56 -8.24 -18.87
CA PHE A 204 -1.16 -7.26 -19.90
C PHE A 204 -0.03 -7.76 -20.80
N THR A 205 0.93 -8.52 -20.25
CA THR A 205 2.05 -9.08 -21.02
C THR A 205 1.66 -10.26 -21.91
N THR A 206 0.64 -11.05 -21.54
CA THR A 206 0.19 -12.22 -22.29
C THR A 206 -0.80 -11.88 -23.40
N VAL A 207 -1.45 -10.72 -23.32
CA VAL A 207 -2.45 -10.26 -24.29
C VAL A 207 -1.80 -9.82 -25.62
N PRO A 208 -2.42 -10.12 -26.80
CA PRO A 208 -1.93 -9.70 -28.10
C PRO A 208 -1.79 -8.17 -28.24
N THR A 209 -0.83 -7.70 -29.04
CA THR A 209 -0.55 -6.27 -29.24
C THR A 209 -1.78 -5.45 -29.62
N SER A 210 -2.68 -6.01 -30.42
CA SER A 210 -3.94 -5.38 -30.84
C SER A 210 -4.89 -5.07 -29.67
N CYS A 211 -4.82 -5.84 -28.59
CA CYS A 211 -5.67 -5.70 -27.40
C CYS A 211 -4.98 -4.94 -26.26
N LYS A 212 -3.66 -4.70 -26.34
CA LYS A 212 -2.90 -3.99 -25.30
C LYS A 212 -3.40 -2.56 -25.09
N THR A 213 -3.79 -1.85 -26.15
CA THR A 213 -4.35 -0.50 -26.03
C THR A 213 -5.66 -0.50 -25.23
N VAL A 214 -6.54 -1.46 -25.50
CA VAL A 214 -7.82 -1.61 -24.78
C VAL A 214 -7.58 -2.00 -23.33
N PHE A 215 -6.63 -2.90 -23.07
CA PHE A 215 -6.27 -3.31 -21.72
C PHE A 215 -5.59 -2.17 -20.93
N ALA A 216 -4.83 -1.29 -21.59
CA ALA A 216 -4.26 -0.10 -20.96
C ALA A 216 -5.36 0.88 -20.51
N LEU A 217 -6.47 0.98 -21.25
CA LEU A 217 -7.65 1.77 -20.86
C LEU A 217 -8.45 1.16 -19.69
N LEU A 218 -8.18 -0.10 -19.33
CA LEU A 218 -8.75 -0.72 -18.13
C LEU A 218 -8.02 -0.26 -16.86
N LEU A 219 -6.78 0.21 -16.97
CA LEU A 219 -5.98 0.64 -15.83
C LEU A 219 -6.63 1.81 -15.05
N PRO A 220 -7.13 2.90 -15.69
CA PRO A 220 -7.89 3.94 -15.00
C PRO A 220 -9.12 3.41 -14.26
N ILE A 221 -9.83 2.42 -14.83
CA ILE A 221 -11.03 1.83 -14.24
C ILE A 221 -10.66 1.04 -12.98
N ILE A 222 -9.61 0.21 -13.05
CA ILE A 222 -9.11 -0.54 -11.89
C ILE A 222 -8.62 0.41 -10.81
N LYS A 223 -7.85 1.45 -11.17
CA LYS A 223 -7.44 2.49 -10.21
C LYS A 223 -8.64 3.09 -9.50
N LEU A 224 -9.70 3.41 -10.24
CA LEU A 224 -10.91 3.99 -9.67
C LEU A 224 -11.62 3.03 -8.71
N LEU A 225 -11.78 1.77 -9.11
CA LEU A 225 -12.36 0.73 -8.26
C LEU A 225 -11.55 0.54 -6.98
N LEU A 226 -10.23 0.48 -7.09
CA LEU A 226 -9.33 0.34 -5.95
C LEU A 226 -9.41 1.56 -5.01
N ARG A 227 -9.47 2.78 -5.55
CA ARG A 227 -9.71 4.00 -4.75
C ARG A 227 -11.03 3.90 -4.00
N ASN A 228 -12.11 3.46 -4.64
CA ASN A 228 -13.43 3.34 -4.00
C ASN A 228 -13.45 2.24 -2.93
N VAL A 229 -12.78 1.11 -3.16
CA VAL A 229 -12.66 0.04 -2.16
C VAL A 229 -11.88 0.55 -0.95
N MET A 230 -10.76 1.24 -1.17
CA MET A 230 -9.98 1.88 -0.10
C MET A 230 -10.79 2.94 0.64
N ALA A 231 -11.51 3.81 -0.08
CA ALA A 231 -12.39 4.82 0.50
C ALA A 231 -13.37 4.20 1.50
N ASN A 232 -14.07 3.15 1.06
CA ASN A 232 -15.05 2.43 1.86
C ASN A 232 -14.42 1.71 3.05
N ALA A 233 -13.19 1.19 2.89
CA ALA A 233 -12.46 0.54 3.98
C ALA A 233 -11.99 1.54 5.05
N VAL A 234 -11.70 2.78 4.66
CA VAL A 234 -11.08 3.83 5.50
C VAL A 234 -12.09 4.89 5.98
N VAL A 235 -13.40 4.75 5.69
CA VAL A 235 -14.46 5.72 6.09
C VAL A 235 -14.39 6.18 7.55
N HIS A 236 -13.93 5.32 8.45
CA HIS A 236 -13.82 5.64 9.88
C HIS A 236 -12.66 6.60 10.23
N LEU A 237 -11.65 6.73 9.36
CA LEU A 237 -10.54 7.68 9.46
C LEU A 237 -10.85 8.95 8.64
N ASN A 238 -12.08 9.48 8.70
CA ASN A 238 -12.62 10.61 7.89
C ASN A 238 -11.61 11.67 7.40
N ASP A 239 -10.63 11.99 8.25
CA ASP A 239 -9.57 12.97 8.03
C ASP A 239 -8.37 12.50 7.17
N ASP A 240 -8.05 11.20 7.15
CA ASP A 240 -6.86 10.63 6.47
C ASP A 240 -7.21 9.82 5.20
N ILE A 241 -8.51 9.67 4.90
CA ILE A 241 -9.00 9.01 3.68
C ILE A 241 -8.29 9.51 2.41
N PRO A 242 -8.23 10.82 2.11
CA PRO A 242 -7.62 11.28 0.87
C PRO A 242 -6.12 10.97 0.84
N GLU A 243 -5.39 11.19 1.92
CA GLU A 243 -3.94 10.96 1.98
C GLU A 243 -3.59 9.47 1.80
N VAL A 244 -4.26 8.58 2.53
CA VAL A 244 -4.03 7.13 2.46
C VAL A 244 -4.44 6.58 1.10
N VAL A 245 -5.56 7.04 0.53
CA VAL A 245 -6.05 6.55 -0.76
C VAL A 245 -5.18 7.02 -1.92
N ILE A 246 -4.86 8.31 -1.96
CA ILE A 246 -4.06 8.91 -3.03
C ILE A 246 -2.67 8.32 -3.00
N LEU A 247 -2.00 8.34 -1.83
CA LEU A 247 -0.59 7.95 -1.74
C LEU A 247 -0.39 6.47 -2.06
N ASN A 248 -1.25 5.57 -1.56
CA ASN A 248 -1.12 4.15 -1.90
C ASN A 248 -1.45 3.86 -3.37
N VAL A 249 -2.60 4.33 -3.88
CA VAL A 249 -3.01 4.00 -5.26
C VAL A 249 -2.09 4.67 -6.29
N GLU A 250 -1.67 5.91 -6.05
CA GLU A 250 -0.81 6.65 -6.98
C GLU A 250 0.61 6.11 -7.00
N VAL A 251 1.21 5.81 -5.84
CA VAL A 251 2.56 5.24 -5.76
C VAL A 251 2.64 3.90 -6.48
N PHE A 252 1.71 2.96 -6.21
CA PHE A 252 1.69 1.67 -6.92
C PHE A 252 1.50 1.84 -8.43
N SER A 253 0.71 2.84 -8.83
CA SER A 253 0.50 3.10 -10.25
C SER A 253 1.62 3.86 -10.94
N ALA A 254 2.44 4.61 -10.18
CA ALA A 254 3.62 5.32 -10.66
C ALA A 254 4.85 4.41 -10.72
N LEU A 255 4.87 3.32 -9.93
CA LEU A 255 5.84 2.22 -10.03
C LEU A 255 5.67 1.37 -11.31
N TRP A 256 4.48 1.40 -11.92
CA TRP A 256 4.18 0.63 -13.13
C TRP A 256 5.09 0.92 -14.34
N PRO A 257 5.29 2.19 -14.76
CA PRO A 257 6.07 2.52 -15.95
C PRO A 257 7.58 2.33 -15.77
N THR A 258 8.07 2.31 -14.52
CA THR A 258 9.50 2.06 -14.21
C THR A 258 9.82 0.59 -14.38
N VAL A 259 9.00 -0.33 -13.85
CA VAL A 259 9.19 -1.79 -14.04
C VAL A 259 9.07 -2.20 -15.52
N CYS A 260 8.15 -1.57 -16.27
CA CYS A 260 7.99 -1.81 -17.70
C CYS A 260 9.23 -1.40 -18.53
N ARG A 261 10.00 -0.40 -18.10
CA ARG A 261 11.22 0.03 -18.79
C ARG A 261 12.37 -0.93 -18.53
N THR A 262 12.48 -1.48 -17.33
CA THR A 262 13.56 -2.41 -16.94
C THR A 262 13.45 -3.77 -17.63
N HIS A 263 12.24 -4.24 -17.95
CA HIS A 263 12.02 -5.48 -18.71
C HIS A 263 12.22 -5.37 -20.23
N ARG A 264 12.57 -4.17 -20.74
CA ARG A 264 12.83 -3.92 -22.17
C ARG A 264 14.34 -3.84 -22.49
N GLN A 265 15.20 -4.27 -21.57
CA GLN A 265 16.61 -4.57 -21.80
C GLN A 265 16.80 -6.09 -21.74
#